data_AF-A0A7V9BQK9-F1
#
_entry.id   AF-A0A7V9BQK9-F1
#
_cell.length_a   1.000
_cell.length_b   1.000
_cell.length_c   1.000
_cell.angle_alpha   90.00
_cell.angle_beta   90.00
_cell.angle_gamma   90.00
#
_symmetry.space_group_name_H-M   'P 1'
#
loop_
_entity.id
_entity.type
_entity.pdbx_description
1 polymer ?
#
loop_
_entity_poly.entity_id
_entity_poly.type
_entity_poly.pdbx_seq_one_letter_code
_entity_poly.pdbx_strand_id
1 'polypeptide(L)'
;MAKSVVPKDAKAPPRPESAPLAPPGPLSLDDPAPEEASRSSRPAKHGLLSPLKLRDFSLLWVGMTISLLGDGLYFVAIAWQVIRLSDVPTALSAVGVAWTVPQVLFLLIGGVVSDRVDRRAVMIGADIVRAAAIGALGFLSVTGVIELWHIFVLVAIYGAGDAFFMPAFGAIVPDIVPQNLLVEANSLDQFVRPIAFRLVGPAIGGLMVATWGSGRAFLIDAGSFLVSALCVALIRHRPRALSAGAKQSSVVTEIKEGFSFVRSHTWLWGTLMAAAIALLCFSGPLQVLVPFIVKENIGGDAGDYGLILAVGGVGSIVASLAIGQGGLPRRNVTFMYLNWSIGTFVIAYYAIAGATWQAMLASVTIGATFTAGLIVWGTLIHKLVPPELLGRVSSLDWLVSTSLTPLSFALTGPIAQAIGKEATLAGAGVLGGFSVLAFLLLPGLRDIEERGEHSADEPARSRSEREPSEALLYLNDGNGGDR
;
A
#
# COMPACT_ATOMS: atom_id res chain seq x y z
N MET A 1 34.33 -28.70 31.24
CA MET A 1 34.60 -28.45 32.67
C MET A 1 35.90 -27.66 32.79
N ALA A 2 35.83 -26.35 32.99
CA ALA A 2 36.97 -25.51 33.35
C ALA A 2 36.44 -24.41 34.29
N LYS A 3 36.92 -24.43 35.54
CA LYS A 3 36.47 -23.57 36.64
C LYS A 3 37.08 -22.17 36.49
N SER A 4 36.22 -21.17 36.42
CA SER A 4 36.57 -19.75 36.53
C SER A 4 36.81 -19.39 38.00
N VAL A 5 38.04 -19.00 38.33
CA VAL A 5 38.43 -18.45 39.64
C VAL A 5 38.25 -16.94 39.58
N VAL A 6 37.32 -16.41 40.38
CA VAL A 6 37.12 -14.97 40.60
C VAL A 6 37.92 -14.56 41.84
N PRO A 7 38.83 -13.57 41.77
CA PRO A 7 39.43 -13.00 42.97
C PRO A 7 38.41 -12.12 43.69
N LYS A 8 38.17 -12.42 44.98
CA LYS A 8 37.62 -11.47 45.95
C LYS A 8 38.68 -10.40 46.22
N ASP A 9 38.22 -9.15 46.26
CA ASP A 9 38.89 -7.94 46.77
C ASP A 9 39.10 -6.84 45.70
N ALA A 10 38.01 -6.12 45.41
CA ALA A 10 38.09 -4.78 44.83
C ALA A 10 37.32 -3.80 45.74
N LYS A 11 38.10 -2.96 46.44
CA LYS A 11 37.63 -1.87 47.30
C LYS A 11 36.73 -0.90 46.53
N ALA A 12 35.62 -0.49 47.15
CA ALA A 12 34.76 0.56 46.65
C ALA A 12 35.51 1.91 46.53
N PRO A 13 35.24 2.73 45.50
CA PRO A 13 35.84 4.06 45.38
C PRO A 13 35.28 5.03 46.44
N PRO A 14 36.07 6.03 46.90
CA PRO A 14 35.64 6.99 47.90
C PRO A 14 34.58 7.95 47.34
N ARG A 15 33.66 8.39 48.22
CA ARG A 15 32.63 9.40 47.93
C ARG A 15 33.29 10.75 47.61
N PRO A 16 32.78 11.52 46.63
CA PRO A 16 33.27 12.86 46.37
C PRO A 16 32.91 13.80 47.53
N GLU A 17 33.91 14.58 47.93
CA GLU A 17 33.89 15.61 48.95
C GLU A 17 33.00 16.79 48.51
N SER A 18 32.10 17.23 49.38
CA SER A 18 31.18 18.34 49.13
C SER A 18 31.94 19.67 49.08
N ALA A 19 32.03 20.27 47.90
CA ALA A 19 32.52 21.64 47.72
C ALA A 19 31.53 22.66 48.34
N PRO A 20 32.01 23.72 49.00
CA PRO A 20 31.15 24.75 49.59
C PRO A 20 30.45 25.58 48.51
N LEU A 21 29.13 25.80 48.69
CA LEU A 21 28.28 26.66 47.87
C LEU A 21 28.80 28.11 47.88
N ALA A 22 29.06 28.65 46.70
CA ALA A 22 29.34 30.08 46.53
C ALA A 22 28.07 30.91 46.83
N PRO A 23 28.20 32.12 47.42
CA PRO A 23 27.06 32.96 47.71
C PRO A 23 26.42 33.51 46.41
N PRO A 24 25.09 33.70 46.38
CA PRO A 24 24.42 34.26 45.21
C PRO A 24 24.85 35.72 45.00
N GLY A 25 25.30 36.03 43.78
CA GLY A 25 25.55 37.40 43.34
C GLY A 25 24.24 38.20 43.22
N PRO A 26 24.31 39.54 43.27
CA PRO A 26 23.14 40.39 43.20
C PRO A 26 22.41 40.23 41.85
N LEU A 27 21.10 40.03 41.91
CA LEU A 27 20.17 39.99 40.78
C LEU A 27 20.26 41.32 39.99
N SER A 28 20.80 41.27 38.77
CA SER A 28 20.70 42.37 37.80
C SER A 28 19.28 42.40 37.24
N LEU A 29 18.53 43.46 37.54
CA LEU A 29 17.16 43.69 37.07
C LEU A 29 17.09 44.27 35.64
N ASP A 30 18.06 43.95 34.78
CA ASP A 30 18.15 44.48 33.41
C ASP A 30 18.31 43.38 32.33
N ASP A 31 18.01 42.11 32.66
CA ASP A 31 17.89 41.08 31.62
C ASP A 31 16.55 41.24 30.89
N PRO A 32 16.54 41.45 29.56
CA PRO A 32 15.30 41.48 28.80
C PRO A 32 14.63 40.09 28.91
N ALA A 33 13.32 40.10 29.20
CA ALA A 33 12.52 38.90 29.39
C ALA A 33 12.73 37.87 28.25
N PRO A 34 12.71 36.56 28.51
CA PRO A 34 12.92 35.51 27.50
C PRO A 34 11.75 35.34 26.50
N GLU A 35 10.98 36.40 26.24
CA GLU A 35 9.74 36.37 25.46
C GLU A 35 9.93 36.54 23.94
N GLU A 36 11.14 36.83 23.45
CA GLU A 36 11.39 37.05 22.01
C GLU A 36 12.08 35.88 21.27
N ALA A 37 12.52 34.83 21.97
CA ALA A 37 13.21 33.69 21.35
C ALA A 37 12.30 32.55 20.85
N SER A 38 10.97 32.68 20.98
CA SER A 38 9.99 31.66 20.57
C SER A 38 9.07 32.08 19.42
N ARG A 39 9.50 33.02 18.56
CA ARG A 39 8.98 33.11 17.19
C ARG A 39 9.48 31.89 16.41
N SER A 40 8.94 30.73 16.78
CA SER A 40 9.10 29.49 16.04
C SER A 40 8.68 29.77 14.60
N SER A 41 9.63 29.47 13.72
CA SER A 41 9.47 29.39 12.29
C SER A 41 8.14 28.70 11.99
N ARG A 42 7.14 29.46 11.56
CA ARG A 42 5.96 28.88 10.90
C ARG A 42 6.53 27.93 9.83
N PRO A 43 6.19 26.62 9.85
CA PRO A 43 6.68 25.72 8.83
C PRO A 43 6.31 26.33 7.49
N ALA A 44 7.32 26.61 6.66
CA ALA A 44 7.09 27.14 5.33
C ALA A 44 6.09 26.20 4.65
N LYS A 45 4.94 26.71 4.23
CA LYS A 45 3.95 25.92 3.51
C LYS A 45 4.57 25.51 2.18
N HIS A 46 5.21 24.35 2.15
CA HIS A 46 5.71 23.77 0.92
C HIS A 46 4.50 23.38 0.05
N GLY A 47 4.52 23.76 -1.22
CA GLY A 47 3.50 23.30 -2.16
C GLY A 47 3.67 21.80 -2.45
N LEU A 48 2.59 21.10 -2.81
CA LEU A 48 2.62 19.65 -3.13
C LEU A 48 3.69 19.26 -4.16
N LEU A 49 4.02 20.16 -5.09
CA LEU A 49 5.02 19.94 -6.14
C LEU A 49 6.47 20.25 -5.70
N SER A 50 6.68 20.67 -4.45
CA SER A 50 8.02 21.05 -3.95
C SER A 50 9.07 19.94 -4.05
N PRO A 51 8.75 18.65 -3.79
CA PRO A 51 9.71 17.56 -3.96
C PRO A 51 10.24 17.42 -5.39
N LEU A 52 9.46 17.78 -6.42
CA LEU A 52 9.88 17.71 -7.82
C LEU A 52 10.99 18.71 -8.18
N LYS A 53 11.29 19.68 -7.31
CA LYS A 53 12.45 20.56 -7.46
C LYS A 53 13.76 19.84 -7.12
N LEU A 54 13.70 18.75 -6.37
CA LEU A 54 14.85 17.90 -6.08
C LEU A 54 15.10 17.00 -7.29
N ARG A 55 16.24 17.19 -7.95
CA ARG A 55 16.60 16.48 -9.19
C ARG A 55 16.46 14.96 -9.05
N ASP A 56 16.98 14.38 -7.96
CA ASP A 56 17.02 12.93 -7.79
C ASP A 56 15.62 12.35 -7.52
N PHE A 57 14.78 13.05 -6.75
CA PHE A 57 13.37 12.67 -6.59
C PHE A 57 12.58 12.85 -7.88
N SER A 58 12.80 13.93 -8.63
CA SER A 58 12.15 14.15 -9.93
C SER A 58 12.47 13.04 -10.92
N LEU A 59 13.73 12.60 -11.00
CA LEU A 59 14.14 11.46 -11.83
C LEU A 59 13.40 10.18 -11.41
N LEU A 60 13.41 9.87 -10.11
CA LEU A 60 12.71 8.70 -9.57
C LEU A 60 11.21 8.74 -9.90
N TRP A 61 10.57 9.89 -9.67
CA TRP A 61 9.14 10.08 -9.88
C TRP A 61 8.75 9.97 -11.36
N VAL A 62 9.52 10.58 -12.27
CA VAL A 62 9.28 10.48 -13.73
C VAL A 62 9.44 9.04 -14.21
N GLY A 63 10.53 8.37 -13.81
CA GLY A 63 10.79 6.98 -14.18
C GLY A 63 9.66 6.05 -13.74
N MET A 64 9.26 6.16 -12.48
CA MET A 64 8.13 5.38 -11.94
C MET A 64 6.81 5.71 -12.64
N THR A 65 6.51 6.99 -12.90
CA THR A 65 5.26 7.39 -13.56
C THR A 65 5.15 6.79 -14.97
N ILE A 66 6.25 6.81 -15.73
CA ILE A 66 6.31 6.22 -17.06
C ILE A 66 6.15 4.70 -16.99
N SER A 67 6.81 4.04 -16.02
CA SER A 67 6.64 2.61 -15.78
C SER A 67 5.19 2.24 -15.45
N LEU A 68 4.53 3.00 -14.58
CA LEU A 68 3.13 2.75 -14.19
C LEU A 68 2.15 2.94 -15.35
N LEU A 69 2.44 3.86 -16.28
CA LEU A 69 1.66 3.98 -17.51
C LEU A 69 1.83 2.71 -18.35
N GLY A 70 3.08 2.25 -18.53
CA GLY A 70 3.41 1.00 -19.21
C GLY A 70 2.71 -0.22 -18.62
N ASP A 71 2.72 -0.35 -17.29
CA ASP A 71 2.02 -1.43 -16.57
C ASP A 71 0.52 -1.46 -16.93
N GLY A 72 -0.11 -0.28 -17.06
CA GLY A 72 -1.50 -0.16 -17.49
C GLY A 72 -1.73 -0.58 -18.95
N LEU A 73 -0.76 -0.32 -19.84
CA LEU A 73 -0.78 -0.81 -21.23
C LEU A 73 -0.68 -2.35 -21.25
N TYR A 74 0.29 -2.90 -20.51
CA TYR A 74 0.49 -4.33 -20.37
C TYR A 74 -0.79 -5.03 -19.91
N PHE A 75 -1.47 -4.45 -18.92
CA PHE A 75 -2.67 -5.04 -18.33
C PHE A 75 -3.80 -5.27 -19.35
N VAL A 76 -4.01 -4.34 -20.27
CA VAL A 76 -4.98 -4.50 -21.36
C VAL A 76 -4.45 -5.44 -22.44
N ALA A 77 -3.17 -5.29 -22.80
CA ALA A 77 -2.53 -6.04 -23.87
C ALA A 77 -2.46 -7.55 -23.57
N ILE A 78 -2.15 -7.94 -22.33
CA ILE A 78 -2.03 -9.33 -21.90
C ILE A 78 -3.37 -10.06 -21.94
N ALA A 79 -4.44 -9.43 -21.46
CA ALA A 79 -5.78 -10.00 -21.53
C ALA A 79 -6.17 -10.29 -22.99
N TRP A 80 -6.02 -9.30 -23.87
CA TRP A 80 -6.40 -9.46 -25.28
C TRP A 80 -5.49 -10.42 -26.06
N GLN A 81 -4.20 -10.47 -25.74
CA GLN A 81 -3.27 -11.41 -26.36
C GLN A 81 -3.63 -12.86 -26.03
N VAL A 82 -3.96 -13.16 -24.77
CA VAL A 82 -4.34 -14.50 -24.33
C VAL A 82 -5.69 -14.92 -24.92
N ILE A 83 -6.67 -14.01 -24.95
CA ILE A 83 -7.97 -14.24 -25.60
C ILE A 83 -7.79 -14.59 -27.07
N ARG A 84 -6.92 -13.89 -27.81
CA ARG A 84 -6.63 -14.22 -29.23
C ARG A 84 -5.98 -15.59 -29.42
N LEU A 85 -5.17 -16.06 -28.46
CA LEU A 85 -4.45 -17.32 -28.58
C LEU A 85 -5.27 -18.55 -28.20
N SER A 86 -6.05 -18.47 -27.13
CA SER A 86 -6.71 -19.64 -26.55
C SER A 86 -8.22 -19.51 -26.35
N ASP A 87 -8.73 -18.28 -26.31
CA ASP A 87 -10.15 -17.93 -26.13
C ASP A 87 -10.89 -18.65 -24.99
N VAL A 88 -10.19 -19.00 -23.91
CA VAL A 88 -10.77 -19.63 -22.73
C VAL A 88 -10.32 -18.95 -21.44
N PRO A 89 -11.21 -18.75 -20.45
CA PRO A 89 -10.86 -18.10 -19.18
C PRO A 89 -9.73 -18.78 -18.40
N THR A 90 -9.63 -20.11 -18.50
CA THR A 90 -8.59 -20.90 -17.83
C THR A 90 -7.18 -20.50 -18.24
N ALA A 91 -6.98 -20.10 -19.49
CA ALA A 91 -5.69 -19.62 -19.98
C ALA A 91 -5.28 -18.30 -19.30
N LEU A 92 -6.21 -17.34 -19.19
CA LEU A 92 -5.93 -16.04 -18.56
C LEU A 92 -5.80 -16.17 -17.03
N SER A 93 -6.56 -17.08 -16.42
CA SER A 93 -6.35 -17.52 -15.04
C SER A 93 -4.94 -18.07 -14.81
N ALA A 94 -4.44 -18.93 -15.69
CA ALA A 94 -3.10 -19.49 -15.58
C ALA A 94 -2.01 -18.41 -15.74
N VAL A 95 -2.22 -17.41 -16.60
CA VAL A 95 -1.33 -16.23 -16.68
C VAL A 95 -1.32 -15.44 -15.36
N GLY A 96 -2.48 -15.23 -14.75
CA GLY A 96 -2.58 -14.56 -13.45
C GLY A 96 -1.88 -15.33 -12.32
N VAL A 97 -1.96 -16.66 -12.32
CA VAL A 97 -1.18 -17.51 -11.39
C VAL A 97 0.31 -17.38 -11.66
N ALA A 98 0.71 -17.45 -12.94
CA ALA A 98 2.12 -17.31 -13.35
C ALA A 98 2.70 -15.96 -12.92
N TRP A 99 1.91 -14.88 -12.93
CA TRP A 99 2.32 -13.57 -12.44
C TRP A 99 2.43 -13.53 -10.91
N THR A 100 1.37 -13.92 -10.22
CA THR A 100 1.20 -13.64 -8.79
C THR A 100 1.97 -14.58 -7.87
N VAL A 101 2.16 -15.84 -8.27
CA VAL A 101 2.92 -16.81 -7.45
C VAL A 101 4.38 -16.37 -7.28
N PRO A 102 5.16 -16.11 -8.36
CA PRO A 102 6.51 -15.59 -8.22
C PRO A 102 6.53 -14.25 -7.48
N GLN A 103 5.58 -13.35 -7.77
CA GLN A 103 5.52 -12.04 -7.12
C GLN A 103 5.44 -12.16 -5.60
N VAL A 104 4.51 -12.99 -5.09
CA VAL A 104 4.34 -13.21 -3.64
C VAL A 104 5.54 -13.94 -3.03
N LEU A 105 6.07 -14.98 -3.70
CA LEU A 105 7.20 -15.76 -3.19
C LEU A 105 8.49 -14.92 -3.08
N PHE A 106 8.75 -14.07 -4.08
CA PHE A 106 9.96 -13.26 -4.13
C PHE A 106 9.86 -11.95 -3.37
N LEU A 107 8.67 -11.47 -3.00
CA LEU A 107 8.53 -10.18 -2.32
C LEU A 107 9.30 -10.13 -0.98
N LEU A 108 9.19 -11.19 -0.17
CA LEU A 108 9.91 -11.27 1.11
C LEU A 108 11.43 -11.21 0.90
N ILE A 109 11.90 -11.86 -0.17
CA ILE A 109 13.31 -11.83 -0.58
C ILE A 109 13.68 -10.43 -1.07
N GLY A 110 12.79 -9.78 -1.83
CA GLY A 110 12.96 -8.42 -2.33
C GLY A 110 13.19 -7.39 -1.23
N GLY A 111 12.42 -7.47 -0.13
CA GLY A 111 12.64 -6.65 1.06
C GLY A 111 14.04 -6.84 1.65
N VAL A 112 14.43 -8.09 1.94
CA VAL A 112 15.75 -8.41 2.52
C VAL A 112 16.90 -7.99 1.61
N VAL A 113 16.75 -8.16 0.30
CA VAL A 113 17.75 -7.74 -0.69
C VAL A 113 17.84 -6.22 -0.74
N SER A 114 16.72 -5.50 -0.69
CA SER A 114 16.69 -4.03 -0.69
C SER A 114 17.32 -3.40 0.56
N ASP A 115 17.39 -4.15 1.66
CA ASP A 115 18.06 -3.72 2.89
C ASP A 115 19.58 -3.94 2.86
N ARG A 116 20.06 -4.93 2.10
CA ARG A 116 21.47 -5.36 2.10
C ARG A 116 22.27 -4.89 0.88
N VAL A 117 21.58 -4.65 -0.23
CA VAL A 117 22.18 -4.26 -1.51
C VAL A 117 21.82 -2.81 -1.79
N ASP A 118 22.65 -2.13 -2.60
CA ASP A 118 22.33 -0.80 -3.10
C ASP A 118 20.93 -0.78 -3.76
N ARG A 119 20.03 0.02 -3.20
CA ARG A 119 18.61 0.08 -3.59
C ARG A 119 18.44 0.43 -5.07
N ARG A 120 19.30 1.29 -5.60
CA ARG A 120 19.31 1.68 -7.01
C ARG A 120 19.74 0.52 -7.90
N ALA A 121 20.75 -0.27 -7.50
CA ALA A 121 21.13 -1.48 -8.22
C ALA A 121 19.99 -2.52 -8.26
N VAL A 122 19.26 -2.69 -7.15
CA VAL A 122 18.08 -3.58 -7.09
C VAL A 122 16.98 -3.11 -8.04
N MET A 123 16.65 -1.81 -8.01
CA MET A 123 15.63 -1.23 -8.90
C MET A 123 16.01 -1.34 -10.38
N ILE A 124 17.25 -1.00 -10.75
CA ILE A 124 17.73 -1.13 -12.14
C ILE A 124 17.69 -2.60 -12.57
N GLY A 125 18.15 -3.53 -11.73
CA GLY A 125 18.08 -4.97 -12.02
C GLY A 125 16.65 -5.44 -12.27
N ALA A 126 15.71 -5.04 -11.41
CA ALA A 126 14.29 -5.33 -11.58
C ALA A 126 13.72 -4.76 -12.88
N ASP A 127 14.02 -3.51 -13.22
CA ASP A 127 13.60 -2.87 -14.47
C ASP A 127 14.15 -3.61 -15.70
N ILE A 128 15.42 -4.01 -15.69
CA ILE A 128 16.02 -4.74 -16.81
C ILE A 128 15.38 -6.13 -16.98
N VAL A 129 15.10 -6.83 -15.88
CA VAL A 129 14.40 -8.14 -15.91
C VAL A 129 12.99 -7.98 -16.48
N ARG A 130 12.23 -6.98 -16.01
CA ARG A 130 10.88 -6.68 -16.51
C ARG A 130 10.90 -6.26 -17.98
N ALA A 131 11.82 -5.38 -18.37
CA ALA A 131 12.01 -4.96 -19.76
C ALA A 131 12.35 -6.13 -20.68
N ALA A 132 13.24 -7.04 -20.26
CA ALA A 132 13.61 -8.20 -21.05
C ALA A 132 12.43 -9.17 -21.21
N ALA A 133 11.69 -9.46 -20.12
CA ALA A 133 10.56 -10.36 -20.14
C ALA A 133 9.41 -9.84 -21.03
N ILE A 134 8.98 -8.59 -20.80
CA ILE A 134 7.89 -7.97 -21.56
C ILE A 134 8.34 -7.61 -22.99
N GLY A 135 9.61 -7.26 -23.19
CA GLY A 135 10.19 -7.03 -24.50
C GLY A 135 10.22 -8.30 -25.36
N ALA A 136 10.61 -9.43 -24.77
CA ALA A 136 10.54 -10.73 -25.43
C ALA A 136 9.08 -11.11 -25.76
N LEU A 137 8.15 -10.86 -24.84
CA LEU A 137 6.72 -11.09 -25.05
C LEU A 137 6.19 -10.25 -26.24
N GLY A 138 6.55 -8.97 -26.29
CA GLY A 138 6.22 -8.07 -27.39
C GLY A 138 6.82 -8.51 -28.72
N PHE A 139 8.10 -8.90 -28.73
CA PHE A 139 8.77 -9.39 -29.93
C PHE A 139 8.10 -10.65 -30.50
N LEU A 140 7.83 -11.65 -29.65
CA LEU A 140 7.14 -12.88 -30.05
C LEU A 140 5.72 -12.59 -30.56
N SER A 141 5.01 -11.64 -29.92
CA SER A 141 3.67 -11.24 -30.34
C SER A 141 3.66 -10.54 -31.69
N VAL A 142 4.60 -9.63 -31.97
CA VAL A 142 4.71 -8.92 -33.26
C VAL A 142 5.11 -9.86 -34.39
N THR A 143 5.99 -10.82 -34.12
CA THR A 143 6.44 -11.82 -35.11
C THR A 143 5.42 -12.94 -35.35
N GLY A 144 4.37 -13.01 -34.54
CA GLY A 144 3.30 -14.01 -34.68
C GLY A 144 3.67 -15.42 -34.23
N VAL A 145 4.85 -15.62 -33.64
CA VAL A 145 5.31 -16.93 -33.14
C VAL A 145 5.02 -17.14 -31.65
N ILE A 146 4.30 -16.20 -31.01
CA ILE A 146 3.94 -16.30 -29.60
C ILE A 146 3.00 -17.48 -29.35
N GLU A 147 3.27 -18.20 -28.27
CA GLU A 147 2.48 -19.34 -27.81
C GLU A 147 2.18 -19.15 -26.33
N LEU A 148 1.16 -19.86 -25.83
CA LEU A 148 0.67 -19.64 -24.47
C LEU A 148 1.72 -19.94 -23.39
N TRP A 149 2.58 -20.94 -23.58
CA TRP A 149 3.64 -21.26 -22.62
C TRP A 149 4.73 -20.17 -22.56
N HIS A 150 5.01 -19.49 -23.69
CA HIS A 150 5.90 -18.32 -23.68
C HIS A 150 5.36 -17.24 -22.74
N ILE A 151 4.04 -17.00 -22.78
CA ILE A 151 3.37 -16.05 -21.90
C ILE A 151 3.56 -16.45 -20.44
N PHE A 152 3.30 -17.71 -20.08
CA PHE A 152 3.45 -18.17 -18.69
C PHE A 152 4.86 -17.96 -18.15
N VAL A 153 5.89 -18.33 -18.91
CA VAL A 153 7.28 -18.19 -18.48
C VAL A 153 7.68 -16.72 -18.35
N LEU A 154 7.37 -15.90 -19.36
CA LEU A 154 7.77 -14.49 -19.38
C LEU A 154 7.02 -13.68 -18.32
N VAL A 155 5.73 -13.94 -18.11
CA VAL A 155 4.94 -13.28 -17.07
C VAL A 155 5.38 -13.71 -15.66
N ALA A 156 5.86 -14.94 -15.49
CA ALA A 156 6.47 -15.37 -14.23
C ALA A 156 7.78 -14.64 -13.92
N ILE A 157 8.63 -14.43 -14.93
CA ILE A 157 9.87 -13.65 -14.81
C ILE A 157 9.53 -12.18 -14.50
N TYR A 158 8.51 -11.61 -15.17
CA TYR A 158 8.00 -10.28 -14.91
C TYR A 158 7.53 -10.12 -13.45
N GLY A 159 6.71 -11.05 -12.95
CA GLY A 159 6.23 -11.05 -11.58
C GLY A 159 7.34 -11.14 -10.53
N ALA A 160 8.37 -11.94 -10.82
CA ALA A 160 9.56 -11.99 -9.97
C ALA A 160 10.29 -10.64 -9.94
N GLY A 161 10.54 -10.01 -11.09
CA GLY A 161 11.18 -8.69 -11.16
C GLY A 161 10.37 -7.61 -10.42
N ASP A 162 9.05 -7.62 -10.57
CA ASP A 162 8.14 -6.68 -9.91
C ASP A 162 8.24 -6.74 -8.37
N ALA A 163 8.42 -7.96 -7.82
CA ALA A 163 8.56 -8.19 -6.39
C ALA A 163 9.79 -7.50 -5.75
N PHE A 164 10.85 -7.24 -6.53
CA PHE A 164 12.05 -6.54 -6.06
C PHE A 164 11.96 -5.02 -6.17
N PHE A 165 11.17 -4.50 -7.10
CA PHE A 165 11.14 -3.07 -7.39
C PHE A 165 10.47 -2.26 -6.28
N MET A 166 9.28 -2.68 -5.84
CA MET A 166 8.47 -1.91 -4.88
C MET A 166 9.13 -1.74 -3.49
N PRO A 167 9.71 -2.79 -2.88
CA PRO A 167 10.45 -2.63 -1.63
C PRO A 167 11.64 -1.67 -1.76
N ALA A 168 12.41 -1.78 -2.86
CA ALA A 168 13.54 -0.91 -3.11
C ALA A 168 13.12 0.55 -3.36
N PHE A 169 11.99 0.77 -4.05
CA PHE A 169 11.40 2.09 -4.25
C PHE A 169 11.01 2.74 -2.91
N GLY A 170 10.26 2.04 -2.07
CA GLY A 170 9.85 2.57 -0.75
C GLY A 170 11.04 2.92 0.13
N ALA A 171 12.15 2.18 -0.02
CA ALA A 171 13.37 2.39 0.73
C ALA A 171 14.22 3.57 0.20
N ILE A 172 14.28 3.81 -1.12
CA ILE A 172 15.13 4.87 -1.70
C ILE A 172 14.55 6.29 -1.51
N VAL A 173 13.22 6.43 -1.44
CA VAL A 173 12.54 7.74 -1.27
C VAL A 173 13.04 8.51 -0.04
N PRO A 174 13.09 7.95 1.18
CA PRO A 174 13.60 8.65 2.36
C PRO A 174 15.09 8.99 2.30
N ASP A 175 15.89 8.36 1.42
CA ASP A 175 17.31 8.69 1.26
C ASP A 175 17.52 9.95 0.42
N ILE A 176 16.64 10.18 -0.56
CA ILE A 176 16.81 11.25 -1.56
C ILE A 176 15.92 12.47 -1.30
N VAL A 177 14.96 12.36 -0.38
CA VAL A 177 14.03 13.44 0.00
C VAL A 177 14.28 13.87 1.45
N PRO A 178 14.53 15.16 1.71
CA PRO A 178 14.61 15.71 3.07
C PRO A 178 13.35 15.40 3.90
N GLN A 179 13.52 15.15 5.20
CA GLN A 179 12.40 14.75 6.09
C GLN A 179 11.20 15.72 6.07
N ASN A 180 11.45 17.03 5.91
CA ASN A 180 10.41 18.05 5.83
C ASN A 180 9.61 18.07 4.53
N LEU A 181 9.98 17.23 3.54
CA LEU A 181 9.30 17.10 2.24
C LEU A 181 8.80 15.66 1.97
N LEU A 182 8.97 14.74 2.92
CA LEU A 182 8.57 13.34 2.75
C LEU A 182 7.06 13.18 2.61
N VAL A 183 6.28 14.01 3.30
CA VAL A 183 4.81 13.98 3.22
C VAL A 183 4.36 14.34 1.81
N GLU A 184 4.90 15.42 1.25
CA GLU A 184 4.61 15.87 -0.11
C GLU A 184 5.09 14.85 -1.15
N ALA A 185 6.25 14.22 -0.94
CA ALA A 185 6.79 13.20 -1.84
C ALA A 185 5.90 11.94 -1.87
N ASN A 186 5.50 11.44 -0.70
CA ASN A 186 4.58 10.32 -0.60
C ASN A 186 3.18 10.69 -1.15
N SER A 187 2.74 11.93 -0.94
CA SER A 187 1.45 12.40 -1.48
C SER A 187 1.45 12.41 -3.01
N LEU A 188 2.56 12.81 -3.65
CA LEU A 188 2.72 12.74 -5.10
C LEU A 188 2.69 11.30 -5.62
N ASP A 189 3.32 10.37 -4.91
CA ASP A 189 3.31 8.94 -5.23
C ASP A 189 1.89 8.35 -5.16
N GLN A 190 1.17 8.63 -4.07
CA GLN A 190 -0.22 8.20 -3.87
C GLN A 190 -1.19 8.77 -4.92
N PHE A 191 -0.91 9.96 -5.44
CA PHE A 191 -1.71 10.58 -6.50
C PHE A 191 -1.39 10.00 -7.88
N VAL A 192 -0.11 9.81 -8.21
CA VAL A 192 0.29 9.40 -9.57
C VAL A 192 -0.01 7.93 -9.83
N ARG A 193 0.08 7.05 -8.82
CA ARG A 193 -0.16 5.60 -9.00
C ARG A 193 -1.54 5.28 -9.56
N PRO A 194 -2.66 5.72 -8.94
CA PRO A 194 -3.99 5.44 -9.50
C PRO A 194 -4.19 6.09 -10.87
N ILE A 195 -3.67 7.30 -11.10
CA ILE A 195 -3.84 8.01 -12.36
C ILE A 195 -3.08 7.31 -13.49
N ALA A 196 -1.81 6.99 -13.29
CA ALA A 196 -0.99 6.36 -14.31
C ALA A 196 -1.47 4.92 -14.58
N PHE A 197 -1.59 4.09 -13.54
CA PHE A 197 -1.86 2.65 -13.70
C PHE A 197 -3.33 2.30 -13.90
N ARG A 198 -4.28 3.04 -13.30
CA ARG A 198 -5.72 2.67 -13.35
C ARG A 198 -6.55 3.54 -14.27
N LEU A 199 -6.07 4.71 -14.67
CA LEU A 199 -6.81 5.64 -15.53
C LEU A 199 -6.15 5.78 -16.91
N VAL A 200 -4.97 6.42 -16.95
CA VAL A 200 -4.33 6.85 -18.19
C VAL A 200 -3.71 5.65 -18.93
N GLY A 201 -3.01 4.78 -18.22
CA GLY A 201 -2.38 3.59 -18.77
C GLY A 201 -3.36 2.68 -19.50
N PRO A 202 -4.45 2.18 -18.86
CA PRO A 202 -5.44 1.34 -19.53
C PRO A 202 -6.18 2.03 -20.67
N ALA A 203 -6.46 3.34 -20.58
CA ALA A 203 -7.08 4.10 -21.67
C ALA A 203 -6.18 4.12 -22.92
N ILE A 204 -4.91 4.45 -22.75
CA ILE A 204 -3.92 4.45 -23.83
C ILE A 204 -3.67 3.01 -24.33
N GLY A 205 -3.56 2.06 -23.41
CA GLY A 205 -3.37 0.64 -23.69
C GLY A 205 -4.48 0.04 -24.53
N GLY A 206 -5.75 0.28 -24.18
CA GLY A 206 -6.89 -0.18 -24.96
C GLY A 206 -6.88 0.35 -26.38
N LEU A 207 -6.67 1.66 -26.54
CA LEU A 207 -6.58 2.29 -27.86
C LEU A 207 -5.42 1.71 -28.69
N MET A 208 -4.26 1.53 -28.08
CA MET A 208 -3.09 0.97 -28.76
C MET A 208 -3.29 -0.49 -29.13
N VAL A 209 -3.89 -1.30 -28.27
CA VAL A 209 -4.16 -2.71 -28.57
C VAL A 209 -5.20 -2.85 -29.67
N ALA A 210 -6.22 -1.99 -29.69
CA ALA A 210 -7.25 -1.96 -30.73
C ALA A 210 -6.68 -1.53 -32.10
N THR A 211 -5.74 -0.58 -32.13
CA THR A 211 -5.21 -0.01 -33.39
C THR A 211 -3.92 -0.67 -33.89
N TRP A 212 -3.01 -1.02 -32.98
CA TRP A 212 -1.65 -1.49 -33.29
C TRP A 212 -1.36 -2.92 -32.80
N GLY A 213 -2.29 -3.54 -32.08
CA GLY A 213 -2.15 -4.89 -31.53
C GLY A 213 -1.36 -4.95 -30.23
N SER A 214 -1.47 -6.09 -29.52
CA SER A 214 -0.87 -6.26 -28.18
C SER A 214 0.66 -6.24 -28.20
N GLY A 215 1.28 -6.79 -29.25
CA GLY A 215 2.74 -6.90 -29.33
C GLY A 215 3.47 -5.56 -29.24
N ARG A 216 2.96 -4.53 -29.93
CA ARG A 216 3.54 -3.18 -29.88
C ARG A 216 3.29 -2.50 -28.54
N ALA A 217 2.14 -2.75 -27.90
CA ALA A 217 1.86 -2.26 -26.55
C ALA A 217 2.86 -2.84 -25.53
N PHE A 218 3.18 -4.14 -25.61
CA PHE A 218 4.23 -4.75 -24.79
C PHE A 218 5.61 -4.14 -25.06
N LEU A 219 5.99 -3.89 -26.31
CA LEU A 219 7.28 -3.27 -26.62
C LEU A 219 7.40 -1.85 -26.05
N ILE A 220 6.31 -1.09 -26.05
CA ILE A 220 6.27 0.25 -25.46
C ILE A 220 6.36 0.17 -23.94
N ASP A 221 5.68 -0.79 -23.32
CA ASP A 221 5.83 -1.05 -21.89
C ASP A 221 7.26 -1.49 -21.52
N ALA A 222 7.88 -2.38 -22.30
CA ALA A 222 9.28 -2.75 -22.12
C ALA A 222 10.22 -1.53 -22.19
N GLY A 223 9.95 -0.59 -23.11
CA GLY A 223 10.64 0.69 -23.18
C GLY A 223 10.41 1.57 -21.95
N SER A 224 9.23 1.49 -21.33
CA SER A 224 8.89 2.23 -20.10
C SER A 224 9.79 1.82 -18.92
N PHE A 225 10.06 0.51 -18.77
CA PHE A 225 11.00 -0.01 -17.78
C PHE A 225 12.44 0.42 -18.07
N LEU A 226 12.86 0.47 -19.33
CA LEU A 226 14.20 0.98 -19.69
C LEU A 226 14.35 2.48 -19.37
N VAL A 227 13.29 3.26 -19.57
CA VAL A 227 13.26 4.68 -19.16
C VAL A 227 13.35 4.80 -17.65
N SER A 228 12.61 3.98 -16.89
CA SER A 228 12.73 3.90 -15.43
C SER A 228 14.16 3.57 -15.00
N ALA A 229 14.76 2.52 -15.56
CA ALA A 229 16.13 2.11 -15.27
C ALA A 229 17.13 3.25 -15.54
N LEU A 230 16.96 3.98 -16.65
CA LEU A 230 17.80 5.12 -16.99
C LEU A 230 17.61 6.28 -16.00
N CYS A 231 16.38 6.62 -15.64
CA CYS A 231 16.07 7.64 -14.65
C CYS A 231 16.70 7.32 -13.30
N VAL A 232 16.53 6.08 -12.81
CA VAL A 232 17.17 5.60 -11.58
C VAL A 232 18.70 5.60 -11.73
N ALA A 233 19.23 5.26 -12.90
CA ALA A 233 20.66 5.32 -13.19
C ALA A 233 21.23 6.76 -13.17
N LEU A 234 20.42 7.80 -13.37
CA LEU A 234 20.88 9.19 -13.37
C LEU A 234 20.84 9.87 -11.98
N ILE A 235 20.29 9.19 -10.98
CA ILE A 235 20.31 9.61 -9.56
C ILE A 235 21.75 9.68 -9.08
N ARG A 236 22.12 10.82 -8.49
CA ARG A 236 23.49 11.07 -8.02
C ARG A 236 23.70 10.66 -6.58
N HIS A 237 22.66 10.77 -5.75
CA HIS A 237 22.71 10.35 -4.36
C HIS A 237 23.03 8.86 -4.30
N ARG A 238 24.17 8.51 -3.68
CA ARG A 238 24.50 7.13 -3.34
C ARG A 238 24.05 6.91 -1.90
N PRO A 239 22.95 6.19 -1.67
CA PRO A 239 22.54 5.89 -0.32
C PRO A 239 23.64 5.11 0.38
N ARG A 240 23.99 5.55 1.59
CA ARG A 240 24.95 4.86 2.45
C ARG A 240 24.29 3.53 2.82
N ALA A 241 24.82 2.40 2.37
CA ALA A 241 24.43 1.11 2.90
C ALA A 241 24.50 1.20 4.43
N LEU A 242 23.36 1.16 5.12
CA LEU A 242 23.33 1.34 6.55
C LEU A 242 24.16 0.21 7.17
N SER A 243 25.14 0.61 7.98
CA SER A 243 26.00 -0.28 8.75
C SER A 243 25.18 -1.34 9.49
N ALA A 244 25.67 -2.57 9.41
CA ALA A 244 25.24 -3.76 10.16
C ALA A 244 25.40 -3.59 11.69
N GLY A 245 24.72 -2.61 12.29
CA GLY A 245 24.92 -2.21 13.69
C GLY A 245 23.65 -2.04 14.53
N ALA A 246 22.45 -2.13 13.96
CA ALA A 246 21.23 -2.20 14.79
C ALA A 246 21.18 -3.58 15.45
N LYS A 247 21.10 -3.62 16.80
CA LYS A 247 20.86 -4.85 17.55
C LYS A 247 19.65 -5.55 16.92
N GLN A 248 19.89 -6.63 16.20
CA GLN A 248 18.84 -7.45 15.61
C GLN A 248 18.06 -8.04 16.76
N SER A 249 16.92 -7.42 17.08
CA SER A 249 15.85 -8.21 17.65
C SER A 249 15.56 -9.33 16.63
N SER A 250 15.36 -10.56 17.10
CA SER A 250 15.18 -11.68 16.18
C SER A 250 14.01 -11.35 15.26
N VAL A 251 14.18 -11.46 13.94
CA VAL A 251 13.11 -11.24 12.94
C VAL A 251 11.84 -12.01 13.32
N VAL A 252 12.03 -13.20 13.92
CA VAL A 252 10.95 -14.03 14.45
C VAL A 252 10.21 -13.34 15.61
N THR A 253 10.93 -12.67 16.51
CA THR A 253 10.35 -11.88 17.61
C THR A 253 9.54 -10.71 17.06
N GLU A 254 10.05 -9.99 16.07
CA GLU A 254 9.32 -8.86 15.45
C GLU A 254 8.03 -9.30 14.76
N ILE A 255 8.08 -10.42 14.02
CA ILE A 255 6.91 -11.03 13.41
C ILE A 255 5.89 -11.45 14.49
N LYS A 256 6.36 -12.08 15.58
CA LYS A 256 5.50 -12.49 16.70
C LYS A 256 4.85 -11.29 17.38
N GLU A 257 5.57 -10.19 17.58
CA GLU A 257 5.03 -8.96 18.17
C GLU A 257 3.95 -8.34 17.29
N GLY A 258 4.21 -8.20 15.98
CA GLY A 258 3.21 -7.71 15.02
C GLY A 258 1.97 -8.61 14.96
N PHE A 259 2.16 -9.93 14.89
CA PHE A 259 1.06 -10.89 14.85
C PHE A 259 0.25 -10.90 16.15
N SER A 260 0.93 -10.83 17.30
CA SER A 260 0.29 -10.73 18.62
C SER A 260 -0.59 -9.48 18.71
N PHE A 261 -0.09 -8.34 18.23
CA PHE A 261 -0.84 -7.08 18.20
C PHE A 261 -2.06 -7.14 17.27
N VAL A 262 -1.92 -7.70 16.07
CA VAL A 262 -3.04 -7.88 15.15
C VAL A 262 -4.10 -8.80 15.76
N ARG A 263 -3.68 -9.91 16.38
CA ARG A 263 -4.59 -10.88 17.01
C ARG A 263 -5.31 -10.31 18.24
N SER A 264 -4.69 -9.40 18.98
CA SER A 264 -5.30 -8.80 20.17
C SER A 264 -6.37 -7.74 19.86
N HIS A 265 -6.46 -7.27 18.62
CA HIS A 265 -7.41 -6.24 18.20
C HIS A 265 -8.38 -6.76 17.14
N THR A 266 -9.67 -6.90 17.49
CA THR A 266 -10.67 -7.47 16.58
C THR A 266 -10.83 -6.70 15.28
N TRP A 267 -10.80 -5.37 15.34
CA TRP A 267 -10.89 -4.52 14.15
C TRP A 267 -9.72 -4.75 13.17
N LEU A 268 -8.54 -5.15 13.65
CA LEU A 268 -7.38 -5.42 12.80
C LEU A 268 -7.51 -6.77 12.10
N TRP A 269 -7.50 -7.88 12.86
CA TRP A 269 -7.53 -9.20 12.24
C TRP A 269 -8.81 -9.45 11.44
N GLY A 270 -9.95 -8.93 11.91
CA GLY A 270 -11.23 -9.04 11.23
C GLY A 270 -11.24 -8.31 9.88
N THR A 271 -10.61 -7.14 9.81
CA THR A 271 -10.48 -6.40 8.55
C THR A 271 -9.48 -7.03 7.60
N LEU A 272 -8.34 -7.55 8.10
CA LEU A 272 -7.39 -8.28 7.26
C LEU A 272 -8.02 -9.51 6.61
N MET A 273 -8.80 -10.27 7.37
CA MET A 273 -9.48 -11.45 6.85
C MET A 273 -10.59 -11.08 5.85
N ALA A 274 -11.34 -10.01 6.13
CA ALA A 274 -12.34 -9.48 5.20
C ALA A 274 -11.70 -9.00 3.90
N ALA A 275 -10.55 -8.32 3.96
CA ALA A 275 -9.80 -7.86 2.79
C ALA A 275 -9.25 -9.03 1.96
N ALA A 276 -8.70 -10.06 2.62
CA ALA A 276 -8.24 -11.28 1.95
C ALA A 276 -9.39 -11.98 1.18
N ILE A 277 -10.56 -12.11 1.81
CA ILE A 277 -11.76 -12.71 1.18
C ILE A 277 -12.29 -11.82 0.06
N ALA A 278 -12.32 -10.49 0.25
CA ALA A 278 -12.70 -9.56 -0.80
C ALA A 278 -11.79 -9.72 -2.02
N LEU A 279 -10.45 -9.77 -1.82
CA LEU A 279 -9.48 -9.96 -2.89
C LEU A 279 -9.55 -11.34 -3.55
N LEU A 280 -9.96 -12.38 -2.82
CA LEU A 280 -10.27 -13.70 -3.37
C LEU A 280 -11.47 -13.64 -4.34
N CYS A 281 -12.52 -12.90 -4.00
CA CYS A 281 -13.70 -12.73 -4.84
C CYS A 281 -13.53 -11.66 -5.94
N PHE A 282 -12.51 -10.82 -5.81
CA PHE A 282 -12.29 -9.68 -6.70
C PHE A 282 -11.26 -9.97 -7.81
N SER A 283 -10.07 -10.43 -7.44
CA SER A 283 -8.89 -10.36 -8.32
C SER A 283 -9.04 -11.22 -9.58
N GLY A 284 -9.27 -12.51 -9.42
CA GLY A 284 -9.49 -13.44 -10.52
C GLY A 284 -10.76 -13.11 -11.31
N PRO A 285 -11.95 -13.01 -10.69
CA PRO A 285 -13.19 -12.76 -11.42
C PRO A 285 -13.15 -11.48 -12.26
N LEU A 286 -12.65 -10.37 -11.70
CA LEU A 286 -12.60 -9.11 -12.42
C LEU A 286 -11.51 -9.10 -13.51
N GLN A 287 -10.31 -9.60 -13.22
CA GLN A 287 -9.20 -9.52 -14.17
C GLN A 287 -9.26 -10.60 -15.25
N VAL A 288 -9.87 -11.76 -14.97
CA VAL A 288 -9.99 -12.88 -15.91
C VAL A 288 -11.28 -12.78 -16.70
N LEU A 289 -12.44 -12.56 -16.07
CA LEU A 289 -13.74 -12.74 -16.73
C LEU A 289 -14.28 -11.48 -17.41
N VAL A 290 -14.01 -10.28 -16.88
CA VAL A 290 -14.50 -9.04 -17.49
C VAL A 290 -14.02 -8.85 -18.94
N PRO A 291 -12.75 -9.13 -19.31
CA PRO A 291 -12.33 -9.12 -20.71
C PRO A 291 -13.20 -10.00 -21.63
N PHE A 292 -13.62 -11.17 -21.16
CA PHE A 292 -14.51 -12.06 -21.93
C PHE A 292 -15.93 -11.51 -22.01
N ILE A 293 -16.46 -10.92 -20.93
CA ILE A 293 -17.78 -10.25 -20.97
C ILE A 293 -17.76 -9.10 -22.00
N VAL A 294 -16.68 -8.32 -22.04
CA VAL A 294 -16.53 -7.26 -23.04
C VAL A 294 -16.54 -7.82 -24.45
N LYS A 295 -15.77 -8.88 -24.71
CA LYS A 295 -15.72 -9.49 -26.04
C LYS A 295 -17.03 -10.16 -26.45
N GLU A 296 -17.64 -10.96 -25.58
CA GLU A 296 -18.71 -11.89 -25.94
C GLU A 296 -20.10 -11.32 -25.72
N ASN A 297 -20.35 -10.66 -24.59
CA ASN A 297 -21.69 -10.20 -24.22
C ASN A 297 -21.94 -8.77 -24.72
N ILE A 298 -20.91 -7.92 -24.65
CA ILE A 298 -20.97 -6.52 -25.11
C ILE A 298 -20.64 -6.42 -26.60
N GLY A 299 -19.85 -7.36 -27.15
CA GLY A 299 -19.34 -7.28 -28.52
C GLY A 299 -18.29 -6.19 -28.73
N GLY A 300 -17.63 -5.77 -27.64
CA GLY A 300 -16.61 -4.73 -27.64
C GLY A 300 -15.20 -5.27 -27.89
N ASP A 301 -14.24 -4.35 -27.97
CA ASP A 301 -12.84 -4.64 -28.22
C ASP A 301 -11.90 -4.27 -27.04
N ALA A 302 -10.59 -4.31 -27.30
CA ALA A 302 -9.59 -3.93 -26.30
C ALA A 302 -9.69 -2.45 -25.90
N GLY A 303 -10.16 -1.58 -26.79
CA GLY A 303 -10.43 -0.18 -26.54
C GLY A 303 -11.58 -0.01 -25.55
N ASP A 304 -12.68 -0.75 -25.74
CA ASP A 304 -13.79 -0.78 -24.79
C ASP A 304 -13.33 -1.26 -23.40
N TYR A 305 -12.54 -2.34 -23.34
CA TYR A 305 -12.00 -2.84 -22.08
C TYR A 305 -11.09 -1.82 -21.38
N GLY A 306 -10.17 -1.19 -22.13
CA GLY A 306 -9.31 -0.12 -21.62
C GLY A 306 -10.11 1.08 -21.09
N LEU A 307 -11.18 1.47 -21.79
CA LEU A 307 -12.08 2.54 -21.36
C LEU A 307 -12.84 2.18 -20.07
N ILE A 308 -13.33 0.95 -19.97
CA ILE A 308 -14.01 0.45 -18.76
C ILE A 308 -13.06 0.55 -17.55
N LEU A 309 -11.81 0.09 -17.68
CA LEU A 309 -10.81 0.20 -16.61
C LEU A 309 -10.52 1.67 -16.27
N ALA A 310 -10.33 2.51 -17.29
CA ALA A 310 -10.04 3.93 -17.11
C ALA A 310 -11.13 4.65 -16.32
N VAL A 311 -12.40 4.39 -16.64
CA VAL A 311 -13.55 4.95 -15.93
C VAL A 311 -13.61 4.49 -14.46
N GLY A 312 -13.13 3.27 -14.17
CA GLY A 312 -12.89 2.83 -12.80
C GLY A 312 -11.88 3.70 -12.06
N GLY A 313 -10.76 4.03 -12.73
CA GLY A 313 -9.77 4.98 -12.23
C GLY A 313 -10.35 6.37 -11.92
N VAL A 314 -11.27 6.88 -12.75
CA VAL A 314 -12.00 8.13 -12.47
C VAL A 314 -12.78 8.03 -11.15
N GLY A 315 -13.51 6.91 -10.95
CA GLY A 315 -14.24 6.65 -9.71
C GLY A 315 -13.33 6.69 -8.48
N SER A 316 -12.14 6.08 -8.56
CA SER A 316 -11.13 6.12 -7.50
C SER A 316 -10.69 7.54 -7.16
N ILE A 317 -10.39 8.35 -8.17
CA ILE A 317 -9.93 9.74 -7.98
C ILE A 317 -11.04 10.59 -7.34
N VAL A 318 -12.28 10.48 -7.84
CA VAL A 318 -13.43 11.23 -7.31
C VAL A 318 -13.68 10.86 -5.84
N ALA A 319 -13.65 9.56 -5.48
CA ALA A 319 -13.81 9.12 -4.10
C ALA A 319 -12.67 9.63 -3.20
N SER A 320 -11.43 9.63 -3.70
CA SER A 320 -10.28 10.15 -2.97
C SER A 320 -10.40 11.65 -2.67
N LEU A 321 -10.82 12.44 -3.66
CA LEU A 321 -11.07 13.88 -3.48
C LEU A 321 -12.23 14.14 -2.51
N ALA A 322 -13.34 13.40 -2.66
CA ALA A 322 -14.52 13.56 -1.83
C ALA A 322 -14.22 13.30 -0.34
N ILE A 323 -13.50 12.21 -0.02
CA ILE A 323 -13.14 11.88 1.37
C ILE A 323 -12.00 12.79 1.87
N GLY A 324 -11.02 13.09 1.03
CA GLY A 324 -9.91 13.98 1.38
C GLY A 324 -10.38 15.39 1.75
N GLN A 325 -11.42 15.90 1.09
CA GLN A 325 -12.01 17.22 1.38
C GLN A 325 -13.10 17.14 2.46
N GLY A 326 -13.93 16.09 2.45
CA GLY A 326 -15.05 15.92 3.38
C GLY A 326 -14.66 15.42 4.77
N GLY A 327 -13.44 14.89 4.94
CA GLY A 327 -13.00 14.22 6.15
C GLY A 327 -13.59 12.81 6.30
N LEU A 328 -13.13 12.10 7.33
CA LEU A 328 -13.64 10.76 7.60
C LEU A 328 -15.08 10.80 8.16
N PRO A 329 -15.96 9.90 7.73
CA PRO A 329 -17.28 9.77 8.33
C PRO A 329 -17.18 9.33 9.79
N ARG A 330 -18.15 9.73 10.61
CA ARG A 330 -18.20 9.39 12.05
C ARG A 330 -18.13 7.87 12.28
N ARG A 331 -18.96 7.12 11.54
CA ARG A 331 -18.94 5.64 11.53
C ARG A 331 -18.00 5.13 10.44
N ASN A 332 -16.70 5.30 10.68
CA ASN A 332 -15.65 5.02 9.71
C ASN A 332 -15.53 3.53 9.33
N VAL A 333 -15.53 2.60 10.29
CA VAL A 333 -15.52 1.14 10.06
C VAL A 333 -16.77 0.71 9.29
N THR A 334 -17.95 1.13 9.73
CA THR A 334 -19.21 0.80 9.06
C THR A 334 -19.21 1.32 7.63
N PHE A 335 -18.78 2.57 7.41
CA PHE A 335 -18.65 3.14 6.07
C PHE A 335 -17.67 2.35 5.19
N MET A 336 -16.51 1.98 5.73
CA MET A 336 -15.49 1.20 5.02
C MET A 336 -16.05 -0.15 4.55
N TYR A 337 -16.64 -0.92 5.47
CA TYR A 337 -17.21 -2.23 5.16
C TYR A 337 -18.38 -2.16 4.19
N LEU A 338 -19.26 -1.15 4.32
CA LEU A 338 -20.33 -0.93 3.35
C LEU A 338 -19.78 -0.66 1.96
N ASN A 339 -18.77 0.21 1.84
CA ASN A 339 -18.15 0.49 0.55
C ASN A 339 -17.50 -0.76 -0.05
N TRP A 340 -16.67 -1.49 0.69
CA TRP A 340 -16.07 -2.74 0.18
C TRP A 340 -17.11 -3.79 -0.20
N SER A 341 -18.19 -3.90 0.58
CA SER A 341 -19.30 -4.82 0.26
C SER A 341 -20.01 -4.40 -1.02
N ILE A 342 -20.34 -3.11 -1.18
CA ILE A 342 -20.96 -2.57 -2.40
C ILE A 342 -20.05 -2.81 -3.61
N GLY A 343 -18.77 -2.46 -3.52
CA GLY A 343 -17.81 -2.71 -4.59
C GLY A 343 -17.73 -4.18 -4.98
N THR A 344 -17.78 -5.09 -4.00
CA THR A 344 -17.78 -6.53 -4.27
C THR A 344 -19.11 -6.99 -4.88
N PHE A 345 -20.27 -6.53 -4.39
CA PHE A 345 -21.57 -6.84 -4.99
C PHE A 345 -21.67 -6.40 -6.45
N VAL A 346 -21.10 -5.25 -6.80
CA VAL A 346 -21.10 -4.72 -8.18
C VAL A 346 -20.35 -5.63 -9.15
N ILE A 347 -19.47 -6.52 -8.70
CA ILE A 347 -18.86 -7.54 -9.57
C ILE A 347 -19.94 -8.42 -10.22
N ALA A 348 -21.00 -8.76 -9.48
CA ALA A 348 -22.11 -9.56 -10.00
C ALA A 348 -22.86 -8.85 -11.14
N TYR A 349 -22.83 -7.52 -11.17
CA TYR A 349 -23.48 -6.74 -12.23
C TYR A 349 -22.83 -6.94 -13.60
N TYR A 350 -21.53 -7.29 -13.66
CA TYR A 350 -20.89 -7.64 -14.93
C TYR A 350 -21.49 -8.89 -15.59
N ALA A 351 -22.11 -9.79 -14.82
CA ALA A 351 -22.75 -10.99 -15.35
C ALA A 351 -23.94 -10.68 -16.28
N ILE A 352 -24.54 -9.49 -16.15
CA ILE A 352 -25.69 -9.05 -16.94
C ILE A 352 -25.40 -7.83 -17.80
N ALA A 353 -24.13 -7.40 -17.87
CA ALA A 353 -23.73 -6.26 -18.68
C ALA A 353 -23.75 -6.65 -20.17
N GLY A 354 -24.64 -6.02 -20.94
CA GLY A 354 -24.78 -6.18 -22.39
C GLY A 354 -24.36 -4.94 -23.19
N ALA A 355 -23.90 -3.87 -22.53
CA ALA A 355 -23.39 -2.67 -23.19
C ALA A 355 -22.18 -2.07 -22.46
N THR A 356 -21.27 -1.42 -23.20
CA THR A 356 -20.05 -0.82 -22.65
C THR A 356 -20.34 0.15 -21.50
N TRP A 357 -21.38 0.98 -21.60
CA TRP A 357 -21.72 1.94 -20.55
C TRP A 357 -22.16 1.27 -19.23
N GLN A 358 -22.75 0.07 -19.29
CA GLN A 358 -23.11 -0.71 -18.10
C GLN A 358 -21.86 -1.21 -17.39
N ALA A 359 -20.90 -1.74 -18.15
CA ALA A 359 -19.60 -2.15 -17.62
C ALA A 359 -18.81 -0.95 -17.05
N MET A 360 -18.87 0.23 -17.70
CA MET A 360 -18.29 1.47 -17.19
C MET A 360 -18.94 1.88 -15.86
N LEU A 361 -20.26 1.78 -15.72
CA LEU A 361 -20.98 2.06 -14.48
C LEU A 361 -20.56 1.11 -13.34
N ALA A 362 -20.35 -0.16 -13.66
CA ALA A 362 -19.82 -1.15 -12.72
C ALA A 362 -18.41 -0.74 -12.25
N SER A 363 -17.54 -0.44 -13.21
CA SER A 363 -16.13 -0.10 -12.97
C SER A 363 -15.97 1.18 -12.14
N VAL A 364 -16.68 2.26 -12.46
CA VAL A 364 -16.62 3.52 -11.69
C VAL A 364 -17.08 3.32 -10.25
N THR A 365 -18.13 2.51 -10.05
CA THR A 365 -18.67 2.22 -8.71
C THR A 365 -17.67 1.39 -7.90
N ILE A 366 -17.07 0.36 -8.50
CA ILE A 366 -16.01 -0.43 -7.89
C ILE A 366 -14.81 0.45 -7.53
N GLY A 367 -14.32 1.25 -8.48
CA GLY A 367 -13.17 2.12 -8.28
C GLY A 367 -13.39 3.13 -7.15
N ALA A 368 -14.58 3.73 -7.08
CA ALA A 368 -14.95 4.68 -6.03
C ALA A 368 -15.05 4.01 -4.65
N THR A 369 -15.83 2.94 -4.55
CA THR A 369 -16.10 2.26 -3.27
C THR A 369 -14.85 1.57 -2.71
N PHE A 370 -14.05 0.93 -3.56
CA PHE A 370 -12.80 0.31 -3.12
C PHE A 370 -11.82 1.34 -2.57
N THR A 371 -11.66 2.48 -3.27
CA THR A 371 -10.78 3.57 -2.83
C THR A 371 -11.28 4.24 -1.57
N ALA A 372 -12.60 4.42 -1.43
CA ALA A 372 -13.21 4.96 -0.24
C ALA A 372 -12.88 4.14 1.01
N GLY A 373 -13.03 2.82 0.94
CA GLY A 373 -12.67 1.95 2.05
C GLY A 373 -11.16 1.91 2.32
N LEU A 374 -10.32 1.90 1.28
CA LEU A 374 -8.86 1.94 1.44
C LEU A 374 -8.35 3.18 2.17
N ILE A 375 -8.92 4.35 1.89
CA ILE A 375 -8.53 5.60 2.57
C ILE A 375 -8.87 5.52 4.06
N VAL A 376 -10.04 5.00 4.39
CA VAL A 376 -10.44 4.80 5.79
C VAL A 376 -9.50 3.81 6.48
N TRP A 377 -9.26 2.65 5.85
CA TRP A 377 -8.39 1.60 6.39
C TRP A 377 -6.98 2.12 6.67
N GLY A 378 -6.35 2.74 5.68
CA GLY A 378 -5.01 3.32 5.84
C GLY A 378 -4.97 4.37 6.94
N THR A 379 -6.00 5.21 7.03
CA THR A 379 -6.08 6.22 8.09
C THR A 379 -6.26 5.60 9.49
N LEU A 380 -7.06 4.54 9.62
CA LEU A 380 -7.25 3.83 10.88
C LEU A 380 -5.97 3.12 11.34
N ILE A 381 -5.25 2.46 10.43
CA ILE A 381 -3.93 1.89 10.72
C ILE A 381 -3.00 2.98 11.26
N HIS A 382 -2.88 4.12 10.57
CA HIS A 382 -1.98 5.20 11.00
C HIS A 382 -2.39 5.87 12.31
N LYS A 383 -3.69 5.91 12.65
CA LYS A 383 -4.20 6.55 13.87
C LYS A 383 -4.16 5.64 15.09
N LEU A 384 -4.42 4.35 14.92
CA LEU A 384 -4.68 3.42 16.02
C LEU A 384 -3.51 2.48 16.31
N VAL A 385 -2.57 2.32 15.36
CA VAL A 385 -1.40 1.47 15.56
C VAL A 385 -0.25 2.31 16.13
N PRO A 386 0.40 1.88 17.22
CA PRO A 386 1.58 2.57 17.76
C PRO A 386 2.69 2.72 16.72
N PRO A 387 3.41 3.86 16.69
CA PRO A 387 4.46 4.11 15.70
C PRO A 387 5.52 3.02 15.60
N GLU A 388 5.86 2.37 16.72
CA GLU A 388 6.87 1.32 16.82
C GLU A 388 6.42 -0.01 16.19
N LEU A 389 5.10 -0.22 16.06
CA LEU A 389 4.50 -1.42 15.48
C LEU A 389 3.96 -1.20 14.06
N LEU A 390 3.84 0.06 13.61
CA LEU A 390 3.22 0.44 12.33
C LEU A 390 3.82 -0.32 11.14
N GLY A 391 5.14 -0.40 11.03
CA GLY A 391 5.81 -1.11 9.94
C GLY A 391 5.53 -2.62 9.94
N ARG A 392 5.45 -3.23 11.14
CA ARG A 392 5.19 -4.67 11.31
C ARG A 392 3.74 -5.01 11.00
N VAL A 393 2.80 -4.19 11.47
CA VAL A 393 1.37 -4.33 11.17
C VAL A 393 1.09 -4.09 9.70
N SER A 394 1.71 -3.09 9.08
CA SER A 394 1.55 -2.80 7.64
C SER A 394 2.10 -3.94 6.76
N SER A 395 3.21 -4.57 7.16
CA SER A 395 3.77 -5.74 6.46
C SER A 395 2.84 -6.94 6.55
N LEU A 396 2.26 -7.19 7.73
CA LEU A 396 1.25 -8.23 7.92
C LEU A 396 -0.04 -7.93 7.14
N ASP A 397 -0.47 -6.68 7.11
CA ASP A 397 -1.64 -6.24 6.34
C ASP A 397 -1.50 -6.58 4.87
N TRP A 398 -0.38 -6.17 4.25
CA TRP A 398 -0.11 -6.43 2.85
C TRP A 398 -0.04 -7.95 2.55
N LEU A 399 0.67 -8.70 3.41
CA LEU A 399 0.85 -10.14 3.25
C LEU A 399 -0.48 -10.90 3.37
N VAL A 400 -1.27 -10.62 4.40
CA VAL A 400 -2.54 -11.32 4.65
C VAL A 400 -3.56 -10.94 3.59
N SER A 401 -3.72 -9.65 3.28
CA SER A 401 -4.68 -9.19 2.29
C SER A 401 -4.40 -9.78 0.90
N THR A 402 -3.14 -9.82 0.47
CA THR A 402 -2.77 -10.30 -0.87
C THR A 402 -2.61 -11.83 -0.94
N SER A 403 -2.58 -12.53 0.19
CA SER A 403 -2.30 -13.97 0.24
C SER A 403 -3.25 -14.84 -0.59
N LEU A 404 -4.51 -14.41 -0.74
CA LEU A 404 -5.53 -15.14 -1.48
C LEU A 404 -5.63 -14.73 -2.95
N THR A 405 -4.86 -13.73 -3.41
CA THR A 405 -4.86 -13.30 -4.81
C THR A 405 -4.41 -14.41 -5.78
N PRO A 406 -3.31 -15.17 -5.54
CA PRO A 406 -2.95 -16.30 -6.40
C PRO A 406 -4.05 -17.37 -6.45
N LEU A 407 -4.68 -17.63 -5.30
CA LEU A 407 -5.79 -18.59 -5.22
C LEU A 407 -7.01 -18.10 -6.01
N SER A 408 -7.29 -16.80 -5.98
CA SER A 408 -8.35 -16.18 -6.79
C SER A 408 -8.19 -16.48 -8.28
N PHE A 409 -6.98 -16.25 -8.82
CA PHE A 409 -6.68 -16.58 -10.23
C PHE A 409 -6.78 -18.08 -10.50
N ALA A 410 -6.24 -18.90 -9.62
CA ALA A 410 -6.23 -20.36 -9.77
C ALA A 410 -7.64 -20.95 -9.80
N LEU A 411 -8.57 -20.42 -8.99
CA LEU A 411 -9.94 -20.91 -8.89
C LEU A 411 -10.85 -20.37 -10.00
N THR A 412 -10.65 -19.13 -10.45
CA THR A 412 -11.58 -18.44 -11.36
C THR A 412 -11.80 -19.21 -12.67
N GLY A 413 -10.73 -19.65 -13.33
CA GLY A 413 -10.79 -20.35 -14.61
C GLY A 413 -11.55 -21.67 -14.52
N PRO A 414 -11.16 -22.61 -13.62
CA PRO A 414 -11.87 -23.87 -13.42
C PRO A 414 -13.35 -23.68 -13.03
N ILE A 415 -13.67 -22.73 -12.16
CA ILE A 415 -15.06 -22.44 -11.78
C ILE A 415 -15.83 -21.91 -13.00
N ALA A 416 -15.27 -20.96 -13.74
CA ALA A 416 -15.90 -20.42 -14.95
C ALA A 416 -16.10 -21.49 -16.03
N GLN A 417 -15.22 -22.48 -16.13
CA GLN A 417 -15.39 -23.61 -17.03
C GLN A 417 -16.54 -24.55 -16.57
N ALA A 418 -16.72 -24.72 -15.27
CA ALA A 418 -17.71 -25.63 -14.71
C ALA A 418 -19.13 -25.03 -14.70
N ILE A 419 -19.28 -23.75 -14.35
CA ILE A 419 -20.59 -23.11 -14.14
C ILE A 419 -20.87 -21.91 -15.06
N GLY A 420 -19.91 -21.50 -15.89
CA GLY A 420 -20.02 -20.33 -16.76
C GLY A 420 -19.45 -19.05 -16.16
N LYS A 421 -19.15 -18.07 -17.01
CA LYS A 421 -18.46 -16.81 -16.66
C LYS A 421 -19.37 -15.90 -15.85
N GLU A 422 -20.62 -15.77 -16.29
CA GLU A 422 -21.68 -14.98 -15.67
C GLU A 422 -22.01 -15.50 -14.27
N ALA A 423 -22.21 -16.81 -14.13
CA ALA A 423 -22.49 -17.43 -12.83
C ALA A 423 -21.30 -17.29 -11.88
N THR A 424 -20.07 -17.35 -12.39
CA THR A 424 -18.85 -17.14 -11.58
C THR A 424 -18.74 -15.70 -11.11
N LEU A 425 -19.00 -14.71 -11.97
CA LEU A 425 -19.05 -13.29 -11.59
C LEU A 425 -20.16 -13.00 -10.59
N ALA A 426 -21.36 -13.53 -10.82
CA ALA A 426 -22.50 -13.40 -9.92
C ALA A 426 -22.19 -14.01 -8.54
N GLY A 427 -21.67 -15.24 -8.51
CA GLY A 427 -21.27 -15.93 -7.30
C GLY A 427 -20.18 -15.19 -6.55
N ALA A 428 -19.13 -14.75 -7.23
CA ALA A 428 -18.04 -13.98 -6.63
C ALA A 428 -18.53 -12.67 -6.02
N GLY A 429 -19.37 -11.92 -6.74
CA GLY A 429 -19.89 -10.65 -6.24
C GLY A 429 -20.87 -10.80 -5.07
N VAL A 430 -21.82 -11.74 -5.17
CA VAL A 430 -22.84 -11.96 -4.14
C VAL A 430 -22.24 -12.60 -2.88
N LEU A 431 -21.54 -13.73 -3.03
CA LEU A 431 -20.93 -14.41 -1.88
C LEU A 431 -19.81 -13.58 -1.26
N GLY A 432 -18.99 -12.92 -2.08
CA GLY A 432 -17.94 -12.03 -1.60
C GLY A 432 -18.51 -10.83 -0.86
N GLY A 433 -19.50 -10.14 -1.43
CA GLY A 433 -20.13 -8.97 -0.81
C GLY A 433 -20.80 -9.30 0.52
N PHE A 434 -21.53 -10.41 0.59
CA PHE A 434 -22.11 -10.88 1.86
C PHE A 434 -21.05 -11.32 2.86
N SER A 435 -19.97 -11.97 2.41
CA SER A 435 -18.88 -12.37 3.30
C SER A 435 -18.23 -11.14 3.94
N VAL A 436 -17.84 -10.13 3.15
CA VAL A 436 -17.28 -8.88 3.66
C VAL A 436 -18.25 -8.20 4.62
N LEU A 437 -19.53 -8.12 4.27
CA LEU A 437 -20.55 -7.52 5.13
C LEU A 437 -20.75 -8.29 6.43
N ALA A 438 -20.63 -9.63 6.42
CA ALA A 438 -20.76 -10.46 7.61
C ALA A 438 -19.63 -10.20 8.61
N PHE A 439 -18.42 -9.86 8.16
CA PHE A 439 -17.33 -9.47 9.07
C PHE A 439 -17.68 -8.22 9.89
N LEU A 440 -18.52 -7.32 9.36
CA LEU A 440 -19.02 -6.16 10.10
C LEU A 440 -19.90 -6.53 11.32
N LEU A 441 -20.34 -7.80 11.42
CA LEU A 441 -21.08 -8.35 12.55
C LEU A 441 -20.17 -8.94 13.63
N LEU A 442 -18.85 -8.96 13.43
CA LEU A 442 -17.92 -9.47 14.43
C LEU A 442 -17.97 -8.63 15.72
N PRO A 443 -18.17 -9.25 16.90
CA PRO A 443 -18.14 -8.55 18.17
C PRO A 443 -16.78 -7.88 18.40
N GLY A 444 -16.75 -6.59 18.77
CA GLY A 444 -15.50 -5.86 18.98
C GLY A 444 -14.99 -5.09 17.78
N LEU A 445 -15.57 -5.27 16.58
CA LEU A 445 -15.11 -4.60 15.37
C LEU A 445 -15.50 -3.12 15.33
N ARG A 446 -16.68 -2.77 15.87
CA ARG A 446 -17.23 -1.41 15.86
C ARG A 446 -16.94 -0.63 17.15
N ASP A 447 -16.35 -1.25 18.16
CA ASP A 447 -16.01 -0.61 19.45
C ASP A 447 -15.16 0.65 19.28
N ILE A 448 -14.36 0.72 18.21
CA ILE A 448 -13.53 1.90 17.89
C ILE A 448 -14.36 3.09 17.41
N GLU A 449 -15.56 2.86 16.86
CA GLU A 449 -16.52 3.91 16.53
C GLU A 449 -17.18 4.44 17.81
N GLU A 450 -17.59 3.55 18.71
CA GLU A 450 -18.32 3.87 19.95
C GLU A 450 -17.45 4.61 20.99
N ARG A 451 -16.15 4.30 21.06
CA ARG A 451 -15.20 5.04 21.92
C ARG A 451 -14.95 6.47 21.44
N GLY A 452 -15.05 6.71 20.13
CA GLY A 452 -14.97 8.05 19.54
C GLY A 452 -16.18 8.92 19.88
N GLU A 453 -17.37 8.31 19.98
CA GLU A 453 -18.62 8.99 20.37
C GLU A 453 -18.56 9.46 21.83
N HIS A 454 -18.11 8.62 22.77
CA HIS A 454 -18.01 8.99 24.19
C HIS A 454 -16.99 10.11 24.49
N SER A 455 -15.90 10.22 23.72
CA SER A 455 -14.92 11.29 23.91
C SER A 455 -15.31 12.61 23.25
N ALA A 456 -16.25 12.61 22.30
CA ALA A 456 -16.75 13.81 21.63
C ALA A 456 -17.96 14.45 22.36
N ASP A 457 -18.74 13.63 23.07
CA ASP A 457 -19.90 14.07 23.86
C ASP A 457 -19.56 14.43 25.32
N GLU A 458 -18.30 14.27 25.76
CA GLU A 458 -17.87 14.76 27.07
C GLU A 458 -17.84 16.30 27.07
N PRO A 459 -18.75 17.00 27.77
CA PRO A 459 -18.68 18.45 27.87
C PRO A 459 -17.37 18.80 28.56
N ALA A 460 -16.68 19.84 28.08
CA ALA A 460 -15.42 20.35 28.64
C ALA A 460 -15.44 20.71 30.16
N ARG A 461 -16.57 20.51 30.85
CA ARG A 461 -16.73 20.66 32.29
C ARG A 461 -16.26 19.46 33.11
N SER A 462 -16.22 18.23 32.58
CA SER A 462 -15.77 17.06 33.36
C SER A 462 -14.24 16.92 33.44
N ARG A 463 -13.50 17.50 32.47
CA ARG A 463 -12.03 17.49 32.45
C ARG A 463 -11.36 18.41 33.47
N SER A 464 -12.06 19.43 33.99
CA SER A 464 -11.50 20.28 35.05
C SER A 464 -11.81 19.81 36.47
N GLU A 465 -12.69 18.81 36.63
CA GLU A 465 -13.13 18.33 37.95
C GLU A 465 -12.51 16.97 38.34
N ARG A 466 -11.86 16.26 37.41
CA ARG A 466 -11.25 14.95 37.65
C ARG A 466 -9.74 14.99 37.52
N GLU A 467 -9.10 15.59 38.53
CA GLU A 467 -7.82 15.20 39.18
C GLU A 467 -7.06 16.44 39.74
N PRO A 468 -6.48 16.37 40.95
CA PRO A 468 -7.07 15.87 42.20
C PRO A 468 -6.81 16.79 43.40
N SER A 469 -7.77 16.90 44.32
CA SER A 469 -7.60 17.41 45.70
C SER A 469 -6.80 16.45 46.60
N GLU A 470 -5.75 15.80 46.07
CA GLU A 470 -4.81 14.98 46.83
C GLU A 470 -3.49 15.72 47.13
N ALA A 471 -3.29 16.94 46.61
CA ALA A 471 -2.07 17.72 46.84
C ALA A 471 -2.04 18.55 48.15
N LEU A 472 -3.08 18.50 49.00
CA LEU A 472 -3.17 19.31 50.23
C LEU A 472 -3.14 18.55 51.56
N LEU A 473 -2.88 17.23 51.56
CA LEU A 473 -2.80 16.43 52.79
C LEU A 473 -1.39 16.00 53.21
N TYR A 474 -0.33 16.50 52.55
CA TYR A 474 1.07 16.19 52.89
C TYR A 474 1.92 17.41 53.30
N LEU A 475 1.30 18.54 53.68
CA LEU A 475 2.02 19.75 54.12
C LEU A 475 1.68 20.21 55.55
N ASN A 476 1.19 19.32 56.42
CA ASN A 476 0.94 19.69 57.82
C ASN A 476 1.36 18.63 58.84
N ASP A 477 2.57 18.08 58.68
CA ASP A 477 3.29 17.43 59.77
C ASP A 477 4.75 17.88 59.73
N GLY A 478 5.10 18.84 60.59
CA GLY A 478 6.50 19.18 60.84
C GLY A 478 6.80 20.65 61.11
N ASN A 479 6.19 21.25 62.14
CA ASN A 479 6.96 22.11 63.05
C ASN A 479 6.16 22.45 64.31
N GLY A 480 6.58 21.95 65.47
CA GLY A 480 5.91 22.23 66.74
C GLY A 480 6.65 21.63 67.94
N GLY A 481 7.89 22.06 68.16
CA GLY A 481 8.65 21.72 69.37
C GLY A 481 9.96 22.51 69.46
N ASP A 482 9.93 23.69 70.08
CA ASP A 482 10.88 24.16 71.11
C ASP A 482 10.77 25.69 71.33
N ARG A 483 10.10 26.08 72.42
CA ARG A 483 10.50 27.04 73.48
C ARG A 483 9.30 27.63 74.21
#